data_AF-A0A6I8MBE4-F1
#
_entry.id   AF-A0A6I8MBE4-F1
#
_cell.length_a   1.000
_cell.length_b   1.000
_cell.length_c   1.000
_cell.angle_alpha   90.00
_cell.angle_beta   90.00
_cell.angle_gamma   90.00
#
_symmetry.space_group_name_H-M   'P 1'
#
loop_
_entity.id
_entity.type
_entity.pdbx_description
1 polymer ?
#
loop_
_entity_poly.entity_id
_entity_poly.type
_entity_poly.pdbx_seq_one_letter_code
_entity_poly.pdbx_strand_id
1 'polypeptide(L)'
;MNKVLYKPLSWVVGALGGILAGQAFKQVWKRVAGEEDAPDATDRDYTWRQVIIAAAVQGAIFAAVKAATERAGAIGYEKATGDWPDD
;
A
#
# COMPACT_ATOMS: atom_id res chain seq x y z
N MET A 1 -2.28 -29.30 19.10
CA MET A 1 -1.31 -28.94 18.05
C MET A 1 -2.05 -28.19 16.96
N ASN A 2 -1.87 -26.86 16.80
CA ASN A 2 -2.31 -26.11 15.59
C ASN A 2 -1.81 -24.65 15.54
N LYS A 3 -1.11 -24.15 16.57
CA LYS A 3 -0.54 -22.78 16.59
C LYS A 3 0.78 -22.62 15.81
N VAL A 4 1.39 -23.73 15.36
CA VAL A 4 2.71 -23.71 14.70
C VAL A 4 2.60 -23.53 13.18
N LEU A 5 1.47 -23.87 12.56
CA LEU A 5 1.27 -23.74 11.11
C LEU A 5 0.75 -22.36 10.69
N TYR A 6 0.07 -21.64 11.60
CA TYR A 6 -0.42 -20.29 11.34
C TYR A 6 0.71 -19.26 11.23
N LYS A 7 1.77 -19.37 12.04
CA LYS A 7 2.91 -18.44 12.02
C LYS A 7 3.66 -18.38 10.68
N PRO A 8 4.09 -19.51 10.06
CA PRO A 8 4.78 -19.47 8.77
C PRO A 8 3.83 -19.07 7.63
N LEU A 9 2.56 -19.46 7.67
CA LEU A 9 1.59 -19.06 6.66
C LEU A 9 1.31 -17.55 6.70
N SER A 10 1.14 -16.97 7.89
CA SER A 10 1.01 -15.52 8.05
C SER A 10 2.25 -14.75 7.59
N TRP A 11 3.44 -15.32 7.73
CA TRP A 11 4.67 -14.73 7.20
C TRP A 11 4.71 -14.76 5.67
N VAL A 12 4.34 -15.88 5.04
CA VAL A 12 4.31 -16.01 3.59
C VAL A 12 3.25 -15.10 2.97
N VAL A 13 2.05 -15.09 3.53
CA VAL A 13 0.96 -14.21 3.07
C VAL A 13 1.31 -12.74 3.33
N GLY A 14 1.93 -12.41 4.46
CA GLY A 14 2.41 -11.07 4.77
C GLY A 14 3.51 -10.61 3.81
N ALA A 15 4.46 -11.47 3.45
CA ALA A 15 5.52 -11.17 2.49
C ALA A 15 4.96 -10.97 1.08
N LEU A 16 4.07 -11.86 0.62
CA LEU A 16 3.41 -11.72 -0.68
C LEU A 16 2.54 -10.46 -0.73
N GLY A 17 1.80 -10.17 0.34
CA GLY A 17 1.02 -8.93 0.48
C GLY A 17 1.91 -7.69 0.45
N GLY A 18 3.06 -7.72 1.12
CA GLY A 18 4.05 -6.64 1.09
C GLY A 18 4.64 -6.40 -0.29
N ILE A 19 4.95 -7.46 -1.05
CA ILE A 19 5.46 -7.35 -2.42
C ILE A 19 4.40 -6.74 -3.35
N LEU A 20 3.16 -7.25 -3.29
CA LEU A 20 2.06 -6.73 -4.11
C LEU A 20 1.73 -5.27 -3.77
N ALA A 21 1.70 -4.93 -2.48
CA ALA A 21 1.51 -3.55 -2.03
C ALA A 21 2.64 -2.63 -2.51
N GLY A 22 3.90 -3.09 -2.42
CA GLY A 22 5.06 -2.34 -2.92
C GLY A 22 5.02 -2.10 -4.43
N GLN A 23 4.57 -3.10 -5.21
CA GLN A 23 4.39 -2.93 -6.66
C GLN A 23 3.25 -1.97 -7.01
N ALA A 24 2.10 -2.10 -6.34
CA ALA A 24 0.97 -1.18 -6.53
C ALA A 24 1.37 0.27 -6.19
N PHE A 25 2.09 0.45 -5.09
CA PHE A 25 2.63 1.75 -4.70
C PHE A 25 3.56 2.33 -5.78
N LYS A 26 4.54 1.56 -6.28
CA LYS A 26 5.43 2.01 -7.37
C LYS A 26 4.68 2.39 -8.64
N GLN A 27 3.67 1.61 -9.03
CA GLN A 27 2.87 1.86 -10.24
C GLN A 27 2.09 3.18 -10.12
N VAL A 28 1.47 3.43 -8.97
CA VAL A 28 0.72 4.66 -8.71
C VAL A 28 1.67 5.85 -8.59
N TRP A 29 2.82 5.70 -7.92
CA TRP A 29 3.85 6.73 -7.82
C TRP A 29 4.34 7.17 -9.19
N LYS A 30 4.76 6.21 -10.03
CA LYS A 30 5.22 6.48 -11.40
C LYS A 30 4.17 7.23 -12.23
N ARG A 31 2.88 6.96 -12.02
CA ARG A 31 1.78 7.62 -12.73
C ARG A 31 1.52 9.05 -12.25
N VAL A 32 1.66 9.31 -10.95
CA VAL A 32 1.30 10.59 -10.32
C VAL A 32 2.49 11.55 -10.24
N ALA A 33 3.65 11.07 -9.80
CA ALA A 33 4.85 11.90 -9.61
C ALA A 33 5.62 12.12 -10.93
N GLY A 34 5.42 11.28 -11.95
CA GLY A 34 6.13 11.38 -13.22
C GLY A 34 7.63 11.04 -13.14
N GLU A 35 8.14 10.76 -11.94
CA GLU A 35 9.51 10.31 -11.65
C GLU A 35 9.48 8.91 -11.02
N GLU A 36 10.55 8.14 -11.25
CA GLU A 36 10.62 6.73 -10.85
C GLU A 36 10.91 6.54 -9.35
N ASP A 37 11.47 7.56 -8.68
CA ASP A 37 11.81 7.55 -7.25
C ASP A 37 11.18 8.74 -6.51
N ALA A 38 10.79 8.52 -5.26
CA ALA A 38 10.30 9.58 -4.39
C ALA A 38 11.49 10.39 -3.85
N PRO A 39 11.38 11.73 -3.69
CA PRO A 39 12.41 12.52 -3.02
C PRO A 39 12.66 11.96 -1.62
N ASP A 40 13.90 11.60 -1.33
CA ASP A 40 14.26 10.98 -0.06
C ASP A 40 14.14 12.01 1.07
N ALA A 41 13.34 11.72 2.10
CA ALA A 41 13.03 12.67 3.17
C ALA A 41 14.25 13.08 4.02
N THR A 42 15.36 12.36 3.85
CA THR A 42 16.65 12.56 4.55
C THR A 42 17.68 13.33 3.74
N ASP A 43 17.40 13.69 2.49
CA ASP A 43 18.38 14.40 1.67
C ASP A 43 18.57 15.82 2.17
N ARG A 44 19.83 16.11 2.53
CA ARG A 44 20.25 17.35 3.19
C ARG A 44 20.17 18.58 2.27
N ASP A 45 20.01 18.33 0.97
CA ASP A 45 19.91 19.35 -0.08
C ASP A 45 18.47 19.87 -0.28
N TYR A 46 17.46 19.24 0.34
CA TYR A 46 16.06 19.66 0.21
C TYR A 46 15.63 20.58 1.36
N THR A 47 14.87 21.62 1.01
CA THR A 47 14.28 22.53 2.00
C THR A 47 13.08 21.88 2.69
N TRP A 48 12.79 22.30 3.92
CA TRP A 48 11.60 21.87 4.68
C TRP A 48 10.30 21.86 3.87
N ARG A 49 10.12 22.85 2.99
CA ARG A 49 8.94 22.93 2.11
C ARG A 49 8.88 21.79 1.09
N GLN A 50 10.02 21.42 0.50
CA GLN A 50 10.11 20.31 -0.44
C GLN A 50 9.84 18.97 0.25
N VAL A 51 10.39 18.77 1.46
CA VAL A 51 10.15 17.56 2.27
C VAL A 51 8.67 17.41 2.63
N ILE A 52 8.00 18.48 3.06
CA ILE A 52 6.57 18.43 3.39
C ILE A 52 5.72 18.13 2.14
N ILE A 53 6.04 18.74 1.00
CA ILE A 53 5.32 18.48 -0.26
C ILE A 53 5.52 17.02 -0.68
N ALA A 54 6.76 16.51 -0.64
CA ALA A 54 7.07 15.12 -0.95
C ALA A 54 6.31 14.16 -0.02
N ALA A 55 6.32 14.42 1.29
CA ALA A 55 5.58 13.64 2.28
C ALA A 55 4.06 13.67 2.04
N ALA A 56 3.51 14.82 1.64
CA ALA A 56 2.09 14.93 1.30
C ALA A 56 1.72 14.11 0.06
N VAL A 57 2.56 14.14 -0.99
CA VAL A 57 2.37 13.32 -2.19
C VAL A 57 2.48 11.83 -1.84
N GLN A 58 3.44 11.45 -1.00
CA GLN A 58 3.59 10.08 -0.49
C GLN A 58 2.38 9.61 0.31
N GLY A 59 1.87 10.47 1.20
CA GLY A 59 0.64 10.20 1.94
C GLY A 59 -0.59 10.05 1.03
N ALA A 60 -0.73 10.90 0.01
CA ALA A 60 -1.83 10.83 -0.94
C ALA A 60 -1.81 9.53 -1.75
N ILE A 61 -0.63 9.10 -2.21
CA ILE A 61 -0.47 7.85 -2.96
C ILE A 61 -0.74 6.63 -2.08
N PHE A 62 -0.24 6.64 -0.84
CA PHE A 62 -0.56 5.60 0.13
C PHE A 62 -2.07 5.49 0.36
N ALA A 63 -2.75 6.63 0.57
CA ALA A 63 -4.20 6.65 0.76
C ALA A 63 -4.95 6.11 -0.47
N ALA A 64 -4.50 6.45 -1.68
CA ALA A 64 -5.10 5.94 -2.92
C ALA A 64 -4.95 4.42 -3.07
N VAL A 65 -3.76 3.87 -2.80
CA VAL A 65 -3.51 2.41 -2.84
C VAL A 65 -4.33 1.70 -1.77
N LYS A 66 -4.39 2.25 -0.56
CA LYS A 66 -5.20 1.71 0.53
C LYS A 66 -6.67 1.65 0.14
N ALA A 67 -7.25 2.75 -0.35
CA ALA A 67 -8.64 2.79 -0.77
C ALA A 67 -8.95 1.82 -1.92
N ALA A 68 -8.04 1.70 -2.90
CA ALA A 68 -8.18 0.72 -3.98
C ALA A 68 -8.15 -0.73 -3.48
N THR A 69 -7.25 -1.03 -2.54
CA THR A 69 -7.12 -2.36 -1.93
C THR A 69 -8.32 -2.70 -1.06
N GLU A 70 -8.78 -1.77 -0.22
CA GLU A 70 -9.99 -1.93 0.60
C GLU A 70 -11.21 -2.17 -0.29
N ARG A 71 -11.36 -1.42 -1.39
CA ARG A 71 -12.45 -1.61 -2.34
C ARG A 71 -12.37 -2.97 -3.04
N ALA A 72 -11.18 -3.38 -3.48
CA ALA A 72 -10.98 -4.70 -4.11
C ALA A 72 -11.24 -5.84 -3.13
N GLY A 73 -10.84 -5.67 -1.86
CA GLY A 73 -11.12 -6.60 -0.77
C GLY A 73 -12.62 -6.69 -0.49
N ALA A 74 -13.33 -5.57 -0.47
CA ALA A 74 -14.77 -5.54 -0.25
C ALA A 74 -15.55 -6.26 -1.37
N ILE A 75 -15.19 -5.99 -2.63
CA ILE A 75 -15.74 -6.71 -3.78
C ILE A 75 -15.40 -8.20 -3.73
N GLY A 76 -14.17 -8.55 -3.33
CA GLY A 76 -13.75 -9.94 -3.17
C GLY A 76 -14.51 -10.67 -2.07
N TYR A 77 -14.78 -9.98 -0.96
CA TYR A 77 -15.59 -10.48 0.16
C TYR A 77 -17.03 -10.70 -0.28
N GLU A 78 -17.68 -9.69 -0.85
CA GLU A 78 -19.05 -9.79 -1.40
C GLU A 78 -19.17 -10.96 -2.39
N LYS A 79 -18.17 -11.14 -3.25
CA LYS A 79 -18.18 -12.24 -4.23
C LYS A 79 -17.97 -13.62 -3.59
N ALA A 80 -17.33 -13.68 -2.43
CA ALA A 80 -17.05 -14.93 -1.71
C ALA A 80 -18.17 -15.31 -0.73
N THR A 81 -18.77 -14.33 -0.05
CA THR A 81 -19.78 -14.53 1.01
C THR A 81 -21.20 -14.22 0.55
N GLY A 82 -21.36 -13.39 -0.48
CA GLY A 82 -22.66 -12.88 -0.94
C GLY A 82 -23.15 -11.64 -0.20
N ASP A 83 -22.47 -11.25 0.89
CA ASP A 83 -22.80 -10.11 1.74
C ASP A 83 -21.70 -9.04 1.65
N TRP A 84 -22.10 -7.77 1.71
CA TRP A 84 -21.14 -6.68 1.75
C TRP A 84 -20.46 -6.64 3.13
N PRO A 85 -19.14 -6.42 3.22
CA PRO A 85 -18.42 -6.53 4.50
C PRO A 85 -18.75 -5.47 5.56
N ASP A 86 -19.52 -4.44 5.20
CA ASP A 86 -19.98 -3.37 6.11
C ASP A 86 -21.45 -3.55 6.55
N ASP A 87 -22.14 -4.62 6.12
CA ASP A 87 -23.49 -5.00 6.57
C ASP A 87 -23.50 -6.01 7.74
#